data_AF-A0A951DBA2-F1
#
_entry.id   AF-A0A951DBA2-F1
#
_cell.length_a   1.000
_cell.length_b   1.000
_cell.length_c   1.000
_cell.angle_alpha   90.00
_cell.angle_beta   90.00
_cell.angle_gamma   90.00
#
_symmetry.space_group_name_H-M   'P 1'
#
loop_
_entity.id
_entity.type
_entity.pdbx_description
1 polymer ?
#
loop_
_entity_poly.entity_id
_entity_poly.type
_entity_poly.pdbx_seq_one_letter_code
_entity_poly.pdbx_strand_id
1 'polypeptide(L)'
;MRRLLNQVANAGARTKGSIFEIVYRRMVPRLGHNQTIGAIAHRQCRLIWLVLHEGARYEERGSGLAKRSKQLRTWKMIRELRTLGYRIEPPTSVSGQAAGC
;
A
#
# COMPACT_ATOMS: atom_id res chain seq x y z
N MET A 1 -27.79 -8.11 5.75
CA MET A 1 -26.38 -8.02 5.28
C MET A 1 -25.67 -6.67 5.52
N ARG A 2 -26.33 -5.51 5.35
CA ARG A 2 -25.68 -4.17 5.41
C ARG A 2 -24.83 -3.92 6.66
N ARG A 3 -25.32 -4.31 7.84
CA ARG A 3 -24.60 -4.14 9.12
C ARG A 3 -23.27 -4.90 9.16
N LEU A 4 -23.27 -6.16 8.73
CA LEU A 4 -22.06 -6.99 8.70
C LEU A 4 -21.02 -6.41 7.73
N LEU A 5 -21.45 -6.04 6.52
CA LEU A 5 -20.55 -5.42 5.54
C LEU A 5 -19.95 -4.11 6.06
N ASN A 6 -20.74 -3.29 6.77
CA ASN A 6 -20.21 -2.09 7.39
C ASN A 6 -19.20 -2.40 8.50
N GLN A 7 -19.42 -3.44 9.30
CA GLN A 7 -18.45 -3.87 10.32
C GLN A 7 -17.15 -4.37 9.69
N VAL A 8 -17.23 -5.20 8.65
CA VAL A 8 -16.06 -5.72 7.92
C VAL A 8 -15.31 -4.60 7.19
N ALA A 9 -16.02 -3.64 6.61
CA ALA A 9 -15.42 -2.48 5.96
C ALA A 9 -14.69 -1.59 6.99
N ASN A 10 -15.30 -1.31 8.13
CA ASN A 10 -14.67 -0.56 9.21
C ASN A 10 -13.46 -1.29 9.81
N ALA A 11 -13.57 -2.62 10.01
CA ALA A 11 -12.45 -3.44 10.45
C ALA A 11 -11.29 -3.37 9.46
N GLY A 12 -11.55 -3.62 8.17
CA GLY A 12 -10.53 -3.57 7.11
C GLY A 12 -9.87 -2.19 6.96
N ALA A 13 -10.64 -1.11 7.10
CA ALA A 13 -10.12 0.26 7.07
C ALA A 13 -9.18 0.58 8.25
N ARG A 14 -9.35 -0.09 9.39
CA ARG A 14 -8.54 0.10 10.61
C ARG A 14 -7.38 -0.90 10.71
N THR A 15 -7.35 -1.93 9.87
CA THR A 15 -6.25 -2.90 9.81
C THR A 15 -4.99 -2.26 9.22
N LYS A 16 -3.95 -2.10 10.04
CA LYS A 16 -2.69 -1.49 9.62
C LYS A 16 -2.03 -2.27 8.48
N GLY A 17 -1.63 -1.57 7.43
CA GLY A 17 -0.96 -2.13 6.26
C GLY A 17 -1.90 -2.80 5.26
N SER A 18 -3.21 -2.86 5.53
CA SER A 18 -4.19 -3.43 4.62
C SER A 18 -4.35 -2.56 3.37
N ILE A 19 -4.77 -3.15 2.26
CA ILE A 19 -5.11 -2.36 1.06
C ILE A 19 -6.31 -1.44 1.34
N PHE A 20 -7.22 -1.88 2.20
CA PHE A 20 -8.42 -1.12 2.57
C PHE A 20 -8.10 0.10 3.43
N GLU A 21 -7.08 0.05 4.29
CA GLU A 21 -6.58 1.22 5.03
C GLU A 21 -6.02 2.27 4.06
N ILE A 22 -5.23 1.84 3.08
CA ILE A 22 -4.62 2.75 2.09
C ILE A 22 -5.72 3.41 1.25
N VAL A 23 -6.72 2.64 0.80
CA VAL A 23 -7.87 3.15 0.06
C VAL A 23 -8.70 4.10 0.93
N TYR A 24 -8.95 3.75 2.18
CA TYR A 24 -9.66 4.59 3.14
C TYR A 24 -8.98 5.96 3.30
N ARG A 25 -7.68 5.97 3.63
CA ARG A 25 -6.90 7.20 3.80
C ARG A 25 -6.89 8.09 2.56
N ARG A 26 -6.94 7.50 1.35
CA ARG A 26 -6.99 8.24 0.08
C ARG A 26 -8.36 8.84 -0.21
N MET A 27 -9.43 8.14 0.15
CA MET A 27 -10.80 8.50 -0.22
C MET A 27 -11.51 9.40 0.80
N VAL A 28 -11.21 9.24 2.09
CA VAL A 28 -11.87 10.02 3.17
C VAL A 28 -11.79 11.53 2.96
N PRO A 29 -10.64 12.13 2.60
CA PRO A 29 -10.57 13.58 2.39
C PRO A 29 -11.48 14.10 1.27
N ARG A 30 -11.87 13.23 0.32
CA ARG A 30 -12.66 13.61 -0.86
C ARG A 30 -14.15 13.30 -0.71
N LEU A 31 -14.49 12.23 0.00
CA LEU A 31 -15.85 11.67 0.05
C LEU A 31 -16.47 11.68 1.46
N GLY A 32 -15.66 11.87 2.51
CA GLY A 32 -16.07 11.69 3.89
C GLY A 32 -16.19 10.21 4.30
N HIS A 33 -16.40 9.99 5.61
CA HIS A 33 -16.35 8.66 6.23
C HIS A 33 -17.40 7.69 5.66
N ASN A 34 -18.69 8.06 5.71
CA ASN A 34 -19.80 7.16 5.36
C ASN A 34 -19.72 6.67 3.91
N GLN A 35 -19.42 7.57 2.98
CA GLN A 35 -19.29 7.22 1.55
C GLN A 35 -18.06 6.33 1.32
N THR A 36 -16.95 6.60 2.02
CA THR A 36 -15.74 5.79 1.89
C THR A 36 -15.96 4.37 2.44
N ILE A 37 -16.66 4.22 3.57
CA ILE A 37 -17.01 2.88 4.10
C ILE A 37 -17.91 2.12 3.13
N GLY A 38 -18.88 2.78 2.52
CA GLY A 38 -19.71 2.18 1.46
C GLY A 38 -18.89 1.69 0.27
N ALA A 39 -17.93 2.49 -0.20
CA ALA A 39 -17.03 2.12 -1.29
C ALA A 39 -16.14 0.91 -0.94
N ILE A 40 -15.63 0.85 0.31
CA ILE A 40 -14.85 -0.28 0.81
C ILE A 40 -15.71 -1.54 0.91
N ALA A 41 -16.92 -1.42 1.46
CA ALA A 41 -17.88 -2.53 1.55
C ALA A 41 -18.20 -3.11 0.18
N HIS A 42 -18.47 -2.25 -0.81
CA HIS A 42 -18.71 -2.69 -2.20
C HIS A 42 -17.49 -3.45 -2.78
N ARG A 43 -16.28 -2.92 -2.54
CA ARG A 43 -15.04 -3.58 -2.98
C ARG A 43 -14.84 -4.94 -2.32
N GLN A 44 -15.15 -5.07 -1.03
CA GLN A 44 -15.10 -6.34 -0.30
C GLN A 44 -16.12 -7.34 -0.85
N CYS A 45 -17.36 -6.91 -1.16
CA CYS A 45 -18.35 -7.79 -1.80
C CYS A 45 -17.84 -8.33 -3.14
N ARG A 46 -17.29 -7.46 -4.00
CA ARG A 46 -16.73 -7.88 -5.30
C ARG A 46 -15.58 -8.87 -5.12
N LEU A 47 -14.75 -8.65 -4.11
CA LEU A 47 -13.63 -9.55 -3.78
C LEU A 47 -14.12 -10.93 -3.35
N ILE A 48 -15.10 -10.98 -2.44
CA ILE A 48 -15.73 -12.23 -1.98
C ILE A 48 -16.33 -12.97 -3.17
N TRP A 49 -17.06 -12.26 -4.03
CA TRP A 49 -17.62 -12.83 -5.25
C TRP A 49 -16.53 -13.42 -6.15
N LEU A 50 -15.43 -12.70 -6.38
CA LEU A 50 -14.33 -13.18 -7.23
C LEU A 50 -13.71 -14.47 -6.69
N VAL A 51 -13.45 -14.52 -5.37
CA VAL A 51 -12.86 -15.70 -4.72
C VAL A 51 -13.81 -16.90 -4.80
N LEU A 52 -15.10 -16.68 -4.55
CA LEU A 52 -16.09 -17.76 -4.54
C LEU A 52 -16.47 -18.23 -5.94
N HIS A 53 -16.58 -17.30 -6.90
CA HIS A 53 -17.06 -17.60 -8.24
C HIS A 53 -15.95 -18.11 -9.15
N GLU A 54 -14.77 -17.48 -9.12
CA GLU A 54 -13.65 -17.82 -10.00
C GLU A 54 -12.64 -18.76 -9.32
N GLY A 55 -12.83 -19.08 -8.03
CA GLY A 55 -11.86 -19.88 -7.26
C GLY A 55 -10.52 -19.17 -7.06
N ALA A 56 -10.46 -17.85 -7.31
CA ALA A 56 -9.23 -17.07 -7.23
C ALA A 56 -8.71 -17.03 -5.79
N ARG A 57 -7.41 -17.25 -5.59
CA ARG A 57 -6.77 -17.05 -4.29
C ARG A 57 -6.64 -15.56 -4.01
N TYR A 58 -7.21 -15.12 -2.89
CA TYR A 58 -6.99 -13.76 -2.42
C TYR A 58 -5.58 -13.59 -1.87
N GLU A 59 -4.77 -12.78 -2.54
CA GLU A 59 -3.49 -12.28 -2.03
C GLU A 59 -3.62 -10.81 -1.67
N GLU A 60 -3.60 -10.50 -0.37
CA GLU A 60 -3.59 -9.11 0.07
C GLU A 60 -2.19 -8.50 -0.16
N ARG A 61 -1.99 -7.88 -1.32
CA ARG A 61 -0.74 -7.15 -1.67
C ARG A 61 -0.57 -5.80 -0.95
N GLY A 62 -1.21 -5.60 0.20
CA GLY A 62 -1.10 -4.40 1.03
C GLY A 62 0.36 -4.08 1.40
N SER A 63 0.66 -2.81 1.73
CA SER A 63 1.96 -2.17 2.12
C SER A 63 3.27 -2.55 1.38
N GLY A 64 3.48 -3.78 0.92
CA GLY A 64 4.60 -4.24 0.11
C GLY A 64 4.67 -3.56 -1.27
N LEU A 65 3.51 -3.24 -1.87
CA LEU A 65 3.47 -2.40 -3.07
C LEU A 65 3.93 -0.97 -2.79
N ALA A 66 3.75 -0.43 -1.58
CA ALA A 66 4.25 0.90 -1.24
C ALA A 66 5.79 0.92 -1.20
N LYS A 67 6.43 -0.15 -0.68
CA LYS A 67 7.90 -0.31 -0.75
C LYS A 67 8.38 -0.38 -2.19
N ARG A 68 7.78 -1.25 -3.02
CA ARG A 68 8.13 -1.38 -4.44
C ARG A 68 7.87 -0.10 -5.23
N SER A 69 6.75 0.59 -4.97
CA SER A 69 6.41 1.85 -5.63
C SER A 69 7.34 2.99 -5.21
N LYS A 70 7.72 3.05 -3.93
CA LYS A 70 8.75 3.98 -3.45
C LYS A 70 10.10 3.69 -4.11
N GLN A 71 10.54 2.43 -4.17
CA GLN A 71 11.77 2.03 -4.85
C GLN A 71 11.74 2.41 -6.33
N LEU A 72 10.64 2.14 -7.05
CA LEU A 72 10.49 2.52 -8.45
C LEU A 72 10.57 4.05 -8.63
N ARG A 73 9.93 4.81 -7.73
CA ARG A 73 9.96 6.27 -7.75
C ARG A 73 11.36 6.81 -7.48
N THR A 74 12.04 6.29 -6.47
CA THR A 74 13.43 6.61 -6.17
C THR A 74 14.35 6.26 -7.34
N TRP A 75 14.17 5.09 -7.96
CA TRP A 75 14.94 4.68 -9.13
C TRP A 75 14.76 5.63 -10.32
N LYS A 76 13.52 6.05 -10.59
CA LYS A 76 13.23 7.07 -11.61
C LYS A 76 13.93 8.40 -11.30
N MET A 77 13.83 8.88 -10.06
CA MET A 77 14.50 10.12 -9.61
C MET A 77 16.02 10.03 -9.74
N ILE A 78 16.62 8.91 -9.33
CA ILE A 78 18.08 8.68 -9.47
C ILE A 78 18.48 8.72 -10.94
N ARG A 79 17.69 8.10 -11.82
CA ARG A 79 17.94 8.11 -13.27
C ARG A 79 17.88 9.53 -13.84
N GLU A 80 16.87 10.30 -13.46
CA GLU A 80 16.68 11.68 -13.91
C GLU A 80 17.81 12.60 -13.46
N LEU A 81 18.23 12.49 -12.19
CA LEU A 81 19.37 13.23 -11.66
C LEU A 81 20.68 12.88 -12.38
N ARG A 82 20.92 11.59 -12.69
CA ARG A 82 22.08 11.18 -13.48
C ARG A 82 22.05 11.74 -14.89
N THR A 83 20.88 11.79 -15.53
CA THR A 83 20.76 12.39 -16.88
C THR A 83 21.03 13.89 -16.89
N LEU A 84 20.76 14.58 -15.79
CA LEU A 84 21.09 16.01 -15.62
C LEU A 84 22.57 16.26 -15.25
N GLY A 85 23.40 15.21 -15.22
CA GLY A 85 24.83 15.32 -14.93
C GLY A 85 25.20 15.28 -13.45
N TYR A 86 24.23 15.04 -12.54
CA TYR A 86 24.53 14.89 -11.11
C TYR A 86 25.11 13.51 -10.80
N ARG A 87 26.23 13.49 -10.07
CA ARG A 87 26.81 12.26 -9.49
C ARG A 87 26.12 11.94 -8.16
N ILE A 88 25.51 10.76 -8.08
CA ILE A 88 24.79 10.29 -6.89
C ILE A 88 25.58 9.12 -6.29
N GLU A 89 26.11 9.33 -5.09
CA GLU A 89 26.79 8.27 -4.34
C GLU A 89 25.81 7.57 -3.39
N PRO A 90 25.80 6.23 -3.33
CA PRO A 90 25.03 5.53 -2.31
C PRO A 90 25.58 5.90 -0.93
N PRO A 91 24.74 5.99 0.12
CA PRO A 91 25.21 6.24 1.47
C PRO A 91 26.24 5.16 1.84
N THR A 92 27.46 5.58 2.15
CA THR A 92 28.53 4.70 2.63
C THR A 92 28.05 3.96 3.87
N SER A 93 27.84 2.64 3.76
CA SER A 93 27.68 1.79 4.93
C SER A 93 29.01 1.79 5.67
N VAL A 94 29.11 2.62 6.70
CA VAL A 94 30.19 2.55 7.70
C VAL A 94 30.04 1.26 8.49
N SER A 95 30.40 0.12 7.88
CA SER A 95 30.74 -1.09 8.62
C SER A 95 32.08 -0.83 9.30
N GLY A 96 32.01 -0.32 10.52
CA GLY A 96 33.15 -0.06 11.40
C GLY A 96 34.05 -1.29 11.45
N GLN A 97 35.19 -1.14 10.80
CA GLN A 97 36.36 -1.97 10.91
C GLN A 97 36.90 -1.78 12.34
N ALA A 98 36.56 -2.71 13.23
CA ALA A 98 37.22 -2.85 14.53
C ALA A 98 38.07 -4.13 14.47
N ALA A 99 39.21 -4.03 13.80
CA ALA A 99 40.30 -5.00 13.87
C ALA A 99 41.57 -4.24 14.25
N GLY A 100 42.16 -4.61 15.39
CA GLY A 100 43.50 -4.20 15.78
C GLY A 100 43.56 -3.29 17.00
N CYS A 101 43.60 -3.89 18.19
CA CYS A 101 44.65 -3.74 19.20
C CYS A 101 44.63 -4.97 20.10
#